data_AF-A0A432SMI4-F1
#
_entry.id   AF-A0A432SMI4-F1
#
_cell.length_a   1.000
_cell.length_b   1.000
_cell.length_c   1.000
_cell.angle_alpha   90.00
_cell.angle_beta   90.00
_cell.angle_gamma   90.00
#
_symmetry.space_group_name_H-M   'P 1'
#
loop_
_entity.id
_entity.type
_entity.pdbx_description
1 polymer ?
#
loop_
_entity_poly.entity_id
_entity_poly.type
_entity_poly.pdbx_seq_one_letter_code
_entity_poly.pdbx_strand_id
1 'polypeptide(L)'
;MARMSKQEALNLIKNASLSELGEMATAKKRELHPDKITSFIVDRNINYTNVCWVDCKFCAFYRHEKDEDAYVLSFEEIGKKIEELIEIGGTQILFQGGVHPKLKIEWCEDLVEFISTNYPSITIHGFSSIEIDYIAKISKISVEEVLRRLH
;
A
#
# COMPACT_ATOMS: atom_id res chain seq x y z
N MET A 1 -25.31 -7.89 -14.87
CA MET A 1 -26.08 -7.48 -13.66
C MET A 1 -25.99 -5.97 -13.47
N ALA A 2 -27.10 -5.32 -13.12
CA ALA A 2 -27.10 -3.91 -12.71
C ALA A 2 -26.34 -3.73 -11.39
N ARG A 3 -25.84 -2.51 -11.14
CA ARG A 3 -25.18 -2.16 -9.88
C ARG A 3 -26.20 -2.24 -8.73
N MET A 4 -25.86 -2.98 -7.68
CA MET A 4 -26.64 -3.08 -6.46
C MET A 4 -26.76 -1.73 -5.74
N SER A 5 -27.95 -1.42 -5.24
CA SER A 5 -28.21 -0.26 -4.39
C SER A 5 -27.67 -0.46 -2.97
N LYS A 6 -27.49 0.64 -2.22
CA LYS A 6 -27.06 0.58 -0.81
C LYS A 6 -28.05 -0.21 0.06
N GLN A 7 -29.35 -0.12 -0.25
CA GLN A 7 -30.40 -0.79 0.52
C GLN A 7 -30.37 -2.32 0.33
N GLU A 8 -30.17 -2.77 -0.92
CA GLU A 8 -29.99 -4.19 -1.22
C GLU A 8 -28.74 -4.76 -0.54
N ALA A 9 -27.61 -4.04 -0.60
CA ALA A 9 -26.38 -4.45 0.06
C ALA A 9 -26.56 -4.59 1.58
N LEU A 10 -27.24 -3.63 2.22
CA LEU A 10 -27.54 -3.69 3.65
C LEU A 10 -28.44 -4.86 4.01
N ASN A 11 -29.44 -5.16 3.16
CA ASN A 11 -30.32 -6.30 3.34
C ASN A 11 -29.54 -7.62 3.29
N LEU A 12 -28.64 -7.77 2.31
CA LEU A 12 -27.80 -8.96 2.18
C LEU A 12 -26.88 -9.16 3.39
N ILE A 13 -26.22 -8.10 3.87
CA ILE A 13 -25.36 -8.18 5.07
C ILE A 13 -26.14 -8.66 6.30
N LYS A 14 -27.39 -8.22 6.45
CA LYS A 14 -28.20 -8.54 7.63
C LYS A 14 -28.90 -9.89 7.56
N ASN A 15 -29.32 -10.29 6.36
CA ASN A 15 -30.34 -11.32 6.20
C ASN A 15 -29.93 -12.49 5.31
N ALA A 16 -28.86 -12.37 4.50
CA ALA A 16 -28.41 -13.48 3.67
C ALA A 16 -27.46 -14.42 4.45
N SER A 17 -27.56 -15.71 4.15
CA SER A 17 -26.60 -16.70 4.62
C SER A 17 -25.27 -16.57 3.88
N LEU A 18 -24.19 -17.09 4.49
CA LEU A 18 -22.87 -17.13 3.85
C LEU A 18 -22.88 -17.90 2.53
N SER A 19 -23.68 -18.97 2.44
CA SER A 19 -23.80 -19.79 1.22
C SER A 19 -24.43 -19.00 0.08
N GLU A 20 -25.53 -18.29 0.34
CA GLU A 20 -26.18 -17.43 -0.67
C GLU A 20 -25.21 -16.35 -1.16
N LEU A 21 -24.49 -15.69 -0.24
CA LEU A 21 -23.48 -14.69 -0.59
C LEU A 21 -22.35 -15.29 -1.43
N GLY A 22 -21.88 -16.49 -1.08
CA GLY A 22 -20.84 -17.22 -1.79
C GLY A 22 -21.24 -17.59 -3.21
N GLU A 23 -22.48 -18.04 -3.41
CA GLU A 23 -23.04 -18.35 -4.74
C GLU A 23 -23.14 -17.10 -5.61
N MET A 24 -23.69 -16.01 -5.07
CA MET A 24 -23.81 -14.73 -5.78
C MET A 24 -22.43 -14.17 -6.18
N ALA A 25 -21.47 -14.18 -5.25
CA ALA A 25 -20.10 -13.74 -5.50
C ALA A 25 -19.40 -14.62 -6.54
N THR A 26 -19.57 -15.94 -6.46
CA THR A 26 -19.00 -16.89 -7.42
C THR A 26 -19.58 -16.71 -8.82
N ALA A 27 -20.90 -16.50 -8.94
CA ALA A 27 -21.54 -16.21 -10.21
C ALA A 27 -20.97 -14.94 -10.83
N LYS A 28 -20.78 -13.87 -10.04
CA LYS A 28 -20.17 -12.63 -10.54
C LYS A 28 -18.70 -12.79 -10.91
N LYS A 29 -17.91 -13.53 -10.11
CA LYS A 29 -16.51 -13.87 -10.43
C LYS A 29 -16.41 -14.60 -11.77
N ARG A 30 -17.30 -15.56 -12.03
CA ARG A 30 -17.34 -16.32 -13.29
C ARG A 30 -17.74 -15.47 -14.50
N GLU A 31 -18.61 -14.49 -14.30
CA GLU A 31 -18.96 -13.50 -15.34
C GLU A 31 -17.76 -12.62 -15.70
N LEU A 32 -17.02 -12.12 -14.69
CA LEU A 32 -15.87 -11.22 -14.89
C LEU A 32 -14.60 -11.94 -15.32
N HIS A 33 -14.43 -13.20 -14.93
CA HIS A 33 -13.24 -14.02 -15.17
C HIS A 33 -13.64 -15.39 -15.75
N PRO A 34 -14.11 -15.43 -17.01
CA PRO A 34 -14.65 -16.65 -17.64
C PRO A 34 -13.60 -17.76 -17.78
N ASP A 35 -12.32 -17.41 -17.91
CA ASP A 35 -11.21 -18.37 -18.04
C ASP A 35 -10.89 -19.11 -16.74
N LYS A 36 -11.48 -18.67 -15.61
CA LYS A 36 -11.32 -19.26 -14.27
C LYS A 36 -9.87 -19.32 -13.79
N ILE A 37 -9.00 -18.48 -14.35
CA ILE A 37 -7.62 -18.31 -13.91
C ILE A 37 -7.60 -17.44 -12.66
N THR A 38 -6.89 -17.89 -11.62
CA THR A 38 -6.60 -17.09 -10.43
C THR A 38 -5.11 -16.76 -10.47
N SER A 39 -4.79 -15.47 -10.60
CA SER A 39 -3.41 -14.96 -10.61
C SER A 39 -2.92 -14.67 -9.19
N PHE A 40 -1.60 -14.61 -9.05
CA PHE A 40 -0.92 -14.14 -7.85
C PHE A 40 0.37 -13.43 -8.27
N ILE A 41 0.96 -12.67 -7.34
CA ILE A 41 2.28 -12.08 -7.46
C ILE A 41 3.08 -12.45 -6.21
N VAL A 42 4.39 -12.52 -6.34
CA VAL A 42 5.30 -12.61 -5.19
C VAL A 42 5.74 -11.19 -4.86
N ASP A 43 5.20 -10.68 -3.75
CA ASP A 43 5.36 -9.30 -3.29
C ASP A 43 5.96 -9.27 -1.88
N ARG A 44 6.71 -8.20 -1.57
CA ARG A 44 7.18 -7.94 -0.21
C ARG A 44 6.68 -6.60 0.30
N ASN A 45 6.08 -6.64 1.49
CA ASN A 45 5.84 -5.43 2.27
C ASN A 45 7.17 -4.92 2.85
N ILE A 46 7.54 -3.69 2.52
CA ILE A 46 8.68 -2.99 3.10
C ILE A 46 8.15 -1.79 3.88
N ASN A 47 8.20 -1.89 5.21
CA ASN A 47 7.89 -0.77 6.07
C ASN A 47 9.12 0.08 6.34
N TYR A 48 9.27 1.16 5.58
CA TYR A 48 10.44 2.04 5.63
C TYR A 48 10.55 2.86 6.90
N THR A 49 9.46 3.05 7.62
CA THR A 49 9.44 3.64 8.96
C THR A 49 8.20 3.16 9.69
N ASN A 50 8.29 3.02 11.00
CA ASN A 50 7.12 2.87 11.87
C ASN A 50 6.73 4.20 12.56
N VAL A 51 7.48 5.28 12.36
CA VAL A 51 7.19 6.59 12.95
C VAL A 51 5.96 7.20 12.29
N CYS A 52 4.94 7.52 13.08
CA CYS A 52 3.68 8.04 12.59
C CYS A 52 3.13 9.11 13.53
N TRP A 53 2.50 10.16 12.98
CA TRP A 53 1.85 11.21 13.78
C TRP A 53 0.33 11.01 13.96
N VAL A 54 -0.29 10.03 13.27
CA VAL A 54 -1.76 9.95 13.14
C VAL A 54 -2.45 9.36 14.37
N ASP A 55 -1.79 8.47 15.12
CA ASP A 55 -2.32 7.80 16.32
C ASP A 55 -3.62 7.01 16.10
N CYS A 56 -3.65 6.19 15.04
CA CYS A 56 -4.78 5.30 14.76
C CYS A 56 -4.99 4.30 15.91
N LYS A 57 -6.16 4.36 16.57
CA LYS A 57 -6.52 3.51 17.75
C LYS A 57 -6.43 1.99 17.52
N PHE A 58 -6.49 1.55 16.27
CA PHE A 58 -6.43 0.14 15.88
C PHE A 58 -5.04 -0.28 15.38
N CYS A 59 -4.10 0.65 15.25
CA CYS A 59 -2.78 0.37 14.70
C CYS A 59 -1.81 -0.03 15.81
N ALA A 60 -1.28 -1.24 15.74
CA ALA A 60 -0.21 -1.70 16.65
C ALA A 60 1.21 -1.39 16.12
N PHE A 61 1.30 -0.98 14.85
CA PHE A 61 2.59 -0.76 14.17
C PHE A 61 3.20 0.61 14.49
N TYR A 62 2.38 1.63 14.69
CA TYR A 62 2.86 3.00 14.80
C TYR A 62 3.72 3.22 16.05
N ARG A 63 4.69 4.12 15.91
CA ARG A 63 5.49 4.68 16.99
C ARG A 63 5.54 6.19 16.89
N HIS A 64 5.66 6.84 18.04
CA HIS A 64 6.11 8.21 18.08
C HIS A 64 7.63 8.26 17.86
N GLU A 65 8.14 9.39 17.37
CA GLU A 65 9.57 9.56 17.05
C GLU A 65 10.52 9.28 18.23
N LYS A 66 10.03 9.37 19.47
CA LYS A 66 10.83 9.18 20.69
C LYS A 66 10.68 7.78 21.29
N ASP A 67 9.86 6.92 20.72
CA ASP A 67 9.71 5.57 21.21
C ASP A 67 10.99 4.77 20.93
N GLU A 68 11.35 3.83 21.82
CA GLU A 68 12.64 3.14 21.77
C GLU A 68 12.81 2.27 20.51
N ASP A 69 11.71 1.76 19.95
CA ASP A 69 11.67 0.95 18.74
C ASP A 69 11.24 1.74 17.49
N ALA A 70 11.26 3.07 17.55
CA ALA A 70 11.05 3.94 16.39
C ALA A 70 12.23 3.82 15.40
N TYR A 71 11.93 3.72 14.10
CA TYR A 71 12.96 3.58 13.07
C TYR A 71 12.59 4.27 11.75
N VAL A 72 13.61 4.61 10.98
CA VAL A 72 13.56 4.88 9.54
C VAL A 72 14.65 4.03 8.89
N LEU A 73 14.29 3.14 7.96
CA LEU A 73 15.25 2.30 7.26
C LEU A 73 16.12 3.16 6.34
N SER A 74 17.41 2.83 6.31
CA SER A 74 18.31 3.31 5.28
C SER A 74 17.97 2.72 3.90
N PHE A 75 18.39 3.39 2.84
CA PHE A 75 18.21 2.87 1.47
C PHE A 75 18.96 1.55 1.27
N GLU A 76 20.09 1.34 1.94
CA GLU A 76 20.81 0.05 1.93
C GLU A 76 19.98 -1.08 2.56
N GLU A 77 19.34 -0.83 3.70
CA GLU A 77 18.45 -1.81 4.34
C GLU A 77 17.22 -2.13 3.49
N ILE A 78 16.70 -1.12 2.78
CA ILE A 78 15.61 -1.29 1.81
C ILE A 78 16.10 -2.14 0.63
N GLY A 79 17.27 -1.85 0.08
CA GLY A 79 17.89 -2.59 -1.02
C GLY A 79 18.09 -4.06 -0.69
N LYS A 80 18.64 -4.38 0.50
CA LYS A 80 18.79 -5.78 0.97
C LYS A 80 17.46 -6.53 0.99
N LYS A 81 16.38 -5.88 1.43
CA LYS A 81 15.03 -6.49 1.44
C LYS A 81 14.50 -6.75 0.02
N ILE A 82 14.86 -5.89 -0.94
CA ILE A 82 14.51 -6.06 -2.36
C ILE A 82 15.33 -7.20 -2.98
N GLU A 83 16.62 -7.30 -2.65
CA GLU A 83 17.49 -8.40 -3.10
C GLU A 83 16.96 -9.76 -2.64
N GLU A 84 16.63 -9.89 -1.34
CA GLU A 84 15.99 -11.07 -0.78
C GLU A 84 14.65 -11.42 -1.48
N LEU A 85 13.89 -10.41 -1.94
CA LEU A 85 12.66 -10.62 -2.71
C LEU A 85 12.97 -11.15 -4.12
N ILE A 86 13.98 -10.58 -4.79
CA ILE A 86 14.40 -11.00 -6.13
C ILE A 86 14.89 -12.45 -6.10
N GLU A 87 15.64 -12.84 -5.07
CA GLU A 87 16.16 -14.20 -4.88
C GLU A 87 15.05 -15.27 -4.85
N ILE A 88 13.83 -14.90 -4.40
CA ILE A 88 12.67 -15.81 -4.37
C ILE A 88 11.73 -15.63 -5.58
N GLY A 89 12.16 -14.90 -6.61
CA GLY A 89 11.37 -14.67 -7.84
C GLY A 89 10.28 -13.61 -7.69
N GLY A 90 10.41 -12.70 -6.73
CA GLY A 90 9.51 -11.58 -6.53
C GLY A 90 9.59 -10.49 -7.58
N THR A 91 8.49 -9.79 -7.81
CA THR A 91 8.36 -8.80 -8.88
C THR A 91 7.82 -7.45 -8.42
N GLN A 92 7.35 -7.35 -7.17
CA GLN A 92 6.73 -6.13 -6.65
C GLN A 92 7.07 -5.92 -5.18
N ILE A 93 7.20 -4.66 -4.79
CA ILE A 93 7.23 -4.27 -3.39
C ILE A 93 5.98 -3.45 -3.05
N LEU A 94 5.39 -3.74 -1.91
CA LEU A 94 4.40 -2.89 -1.25
C LEU A 94 5.12 -2.00 -0.24
N PHE A 95 5.27 -0.73 -0.59
CA PHE A 95 6.04 0.24 0.19
C PHE A 95 5.09 1.08 1.06
N GLN A 96 5.08 0.82 2.36
CA GLN A 96 4.13 1.41 3.31
C GLN A 96 4.83 1.85 4.60
N GLY A 97 4.69 3.08 5.04
CA GLY A 97 5.30 3.55 6.28
C GLY A 97 4.29 4.07 7.28
N GLY A 98 4.81 4.43 8.44
CA GLY A 98 4.16 5.45 9.26
C GLY A 98 4.18 6.80 8.54
N VAL A 99 3.19 7.64 8.85
CA VAL A 99 3.11 9.00 8.31
C VAL A 99 4.13 9.87 9.06
N HIS A 100 5.34 9.99 8.51
CA HIS A 100 6.47 10.60 9.22
C HIS A 100 6.47 12.15 9.12
N PRO A 101 6.57 12.89 10.24
CA PRO A 101 6.50 14.37 10.26
C PRO A 101 7.66 15.10 9.53
N LYS A 102 8.75 14.39 9.27
CA LYS A 102 9.99 14.95 8.68
C LYS A 102 10.32 14.47 7.25
N LEU A 103 9.64 13.44 6.73
CA LEU A 103 9.96 12.90 5.40
C LEU A 103 9.14 13.63 4.34
N LYS A 104 9.72 14.69 3.79
CA LYS A 104 9.13 15.50 2.72
C LYS A 104 9.23 14.81 1.37
N ILE A 105 8.58 15.40 0.37
CA ILE A 105 8.56 14.90 -1.01
C ILE A 105 9.95 14.59 -1.57
N GLU A 106 10.96 15.40 -1.28
CA GLU A 106 12.34 15.16 -1.76
C GLU A 106 12.90 13.81 -1.27
N TRP A 107 12.64 13.45 -0.01
CA TRP A 107 13.07 12.15 0.51
C TRP A 107 12.34 10.99 -0.18
N CYS A 108 11.06 11.17 -0.50
CA CYS A 108 10.28 10.17 -1.23
C CYS A 108 10.77 10.01 -2.68
N GLU A 109 11.15 11.10 -3.33
CA GLU A 109 11.78 11.08 -4.66
C GLU A 109 13.12 10.33 -4.62
N ASP A 110 14.01 10.70 -3.70
CA ASP A 110 15.33 10.06 -3.55
C ASP A 110 15.19 8.54 -3.36
N LEU A 111 14.18 8.12 -2.61
CA LEU A 111 13.85 6.73 -2.37
C LEU A 111 13.33 6.03 -3.64
N VAL A 112 12.38 6.63 -4.34
CA VAL A 112 11.81 6.07 -5.58
C VAL A 112 12.89 6.00 -6.68
N GLU A 113 13.73 7.02 -6.77
CA GLU A 113 14.89 7.08 -7.68
C GLU A 113 15.90 5.98 -7.33
N PHE A 114 16.23 5.83 -6.05
CA PHE A 114 17.10 4.75 -5.59
C PHE A 114 16.57 3.37 -6.02
N ILE A 115 15.29 3.09 -5.80
CA ILE A 115 14.70 1.78 -6.13
C ILE A 115 14.64 1.58 -7.64
N SER A 116 14.14 2.56 -8.40
CA SER A 116 13.96 2.45 -9.85
C SER A 116 15.29 2.35 -10.60
N THR A 117 16.35 2.98 -10.09
CA THR A 117 17.70 2.92 -10.67
C THR A 117 18.37 1.59 -10.39
N ASN A 118 18.34 1.11 -9.13
CA ASN A 118 19.08 -0.08 -8.73
C ASN A 118 18.32 -1.39 -8.99
N TYR A 119 16.98 -1.34 -9.01
CA TYR A 119 16.11 -2.51 -9.12
C TYR A 119 15.02 -2.30 -10.20
N PRO A 120 15.38 -2.02 -11.47
CA PRO A 120 14.43 -1.65 -12.53
C PRO A 120 13.42 -2.75 -12.90
N SER A 121 13.65 -4.00 -12.47
CA SER A 121 12.71 -5.11 -12.66
C SER A 121 11.59 -5.16 -11.62
N ILE A 122 11.66 -4.34 -10.57
CA ILE A 122 10.71 -4.34 -9.47
C ILE A 122 9.66 -3.25 -9.67
N THR A 123 8.38 -3.64 -9.57
CA THR A 123 7.28 -2.69 -9.55
C THR A 123 7.17 -2.06 -8.15
N ILE A 124 7.17 -0.72 -8.10
CA ILE A 124 6.99 0.03 -6.86
C ILE A 124 5.49 0.27 -6.64
N HIS A 125 4.88 -0.43 -5.68
CA HIS A 125 3.54 -0.15 -5.20
C HIS A 125 3.66 0.58 -3.86
N GLY A 126 3.83 1.89 -3.91
CA GLY A 126 4.14 2.70 -2.74
C GLY A 126 3.13 3.78 -2.41
N PHE A 127 3.16 4.20 -1.14
CA PHE A 127 2.44 5.33 -0.57
C PHE A 127 0.91 5.18 -0.56
N SER A 128 0.34 5.21 0.65
CA SER A 128 -1.10 5.34 0.86
C SER A 128 -1.60 6.76 0.61
N SER A 129 -2.90 6.91 0.44
CA SER A 129 -3.53 8.24 0.28
C SER A 129 -3.27 9.17 1.47
N ILE A 130 -3.14 8.64 2.69
CA ILE A 130 -2.84 9.45 3.88
C ILE A 130 -1.37 9.90 3.91
N GLU A 131 -0.45 9.06 3.43
CA GLU A 131 0.96 9.45 3.25
C GLU A 131 1.06 10.56 2.19
N ILE A 132 0.43 10.39 1.03
CA ILE A 132 0.41 11.39 -0.05
C ILE A 132 -0.16 12.74 0.42
N ASP A 133 -1.32 12.72 1.10
CA ASP A 133 -1.94 13.94 1.65
C ASP A 133 -1.00 14.65 2.64
N TYR A 134 -0.36 13.89 3.52
CA TYR A 134 0.51 14.46 4.52
C TYR A 134 1.84 14.96 3.94
N ILE A 135 2.44 14.23 2.99
CA ILE A 135 3.62 14.67 2.24
C ILE A 135 3.34 16.02 1.58
N ALA A 136 2.18 16.18 0.93
CA ALA A 136 1.75 17.44 0.33
C ALA A 136 1.70 18.57 1.39
N LYS A 137 1.09 18.29 2.55
CA LYS A 137 0.98 19.24 3.66
C LYS A 137 2.33 19.70 4.20
N ILE A 138 3.26 18.78 4.51
CA ILE A 138 4.56 19.13 5.11
C ILE A 138 5.55 19.71 4.10
N SER A 139 5.38 19.37 2.82
CA SER A 139 6.16 19.92 1.71
C SER A 139 5.59 21.23 1.17
N LYS A 140 4.39 21.63 1.63
CA LYS A 140 3.68 22.85 1.22
C LYS A 140 3.38 22.91 -0.29
N ILE A 141 3.00 21.78 -0.87
CA ILE A 141 2.61 21.63 -2.28
C ILE A 141 1.23 20.98 -2.38
N SER A 142 0.64 20.93 -3.58
CA SER A 142 -0.65 20.26 -3.80
C SER A 142 -0.47 18.74 -3.85
N VAL A 143 -1.55 18.00 -3.59
CA VAL A 143 -1.58 16.53 -3.80
C VAL A 143 -1.31 16.19 -5.26
N GLU A 144 -1.83 16.99 -6.21
CA GLU A 144 -1.53 16.80 -7.64
C GLU A 144 -0.03 16.90 -7.92
N GLU A 145 0.65 17.88 -7.32
CA GLU A 145 2.10 18.06 -7.48
C GLU A 145 2.88 16.87 -6.90
N VAL A 146 2.49 16.35 -5.74
CA VAL A 146 3.10 15.12 -5.18
C VAL A 146 2.95 13.95 -6.16
N LEU A 147 1.75 13.73 -6.69
CA LEU A 147 1.50 12.64 -7.63
C LEU A 147 2.29 12.80 -8.94
N ARG A 148 2.47 14.03 -9.43
CA ARG A 148 3.29 14.31 -10.62
C ARG A 148 4.78 14.08 -10.38
N ARG A 149 5.27 14.40 -9.18
CA ARG A 149 6.67 14.24 -8.79
C ARG A 149 7.06 12.79 -8.51
N LEU A 150 6.10 11.94 -8.12
CA LEU A 150 6.32 10.51 -7.85
C LEU A 150 5.94 9.57 -9.00
N HIS A 151 5.55 10.11 -10.16
CA HIS A 151 5.14 9.33 -11.34
C HIS A 151 6.35 8.86 -12.17
#